data_AF-M3TYR8-F1
#
_entry.id   AF-M3TYR8-F1
#
_cell.length_a   1.000
_cell.length_b   1.000
_cell.length_c   1.000
_cell.angle_alpha   90.00
_cell.angle_beta   90.00
_cell.angle_gamma   90.00
#
_symmetry.space_group_name_H-M   'P 1'
#
loop_
_entity.id
_entity.type
_entity.pdbx_description
1 polymer ?
#
loop_
_entity_poly.entity_id
_entity_poly.type
_entity_poly.pdbx_seq_one_letter_code
_entity_poly.pdbx_strand_id
1 'polypeptide(L)'
;MNIQQQMYHLIHCHPLFLTDPFEVYKENHGWWKCDLCGSKPLRNELMYHCDECEFDVCASCYHQVIAHYHHLNHTFEPDYESRGKCCDCHKENNDKLFRCNQCVMAYCKQCFESLYIPSFHPHALYVSSPSILYPGKWWKCDYCQQVFGKNKFSLLFHCRECHTDYCFHCLSLSLKS
;
A
#
# COMPACT_ATOMS: atom_id res chain seq x y z
N MET A 1 2.96 -10.15 32.43
CA MET A 1 2.25 -8.92 32.03
C MET A 1 2.21 -8.92 30.53
N ASN A 2 1.03 -9.18 29.98
CA ASN A 2 0.79 -9.40 28.56
C ASN A 2 0.85 -8.05 27.84
N ILE A 3 1.74 -7.94 26.85
CA ILE A 3 1.84 -6.75 26.00
C ILE A 3 0.68 -6.83 25.00
N GLN A 4 -0.51 -6.41 25.43
CA GLN A 4 -1.59 -6.02 24.51
C GLN A 4 -1.26 -4.61 24.00
N GLN A 5 -0.24 -4.51 23.15
CA GLN A 5 -0.07 -3.31 22.34
C GLN A 5 -1.17 -3.35 21.28
N GLN A 6 -2.21 -2.56 21.52
CA GLN A 6 -3.24 -2.19 20.55
C GLN A 6 -2.57 -1.75 19.25
N MET A 7 -2.51 -2.68 18.30
CA MET A 7 -2.37 -2.34 16.90
C MET A 7 -3.69 -1.70 16.48
N TYR A 8 -3.75 -0.37 16.52
CA TYR A 8 -4.64 0.36 15.61
C TYR A 8 -4.40 -0.23 14.21
N HIS A 9 -5.35 -1.02 13.71
CA HIS A 9 -5.15 -1.80 12.49
C HIS A 9 -5.00 -0.81 11.33
N LEU A 10 -4.02 -1.07 10.46
CA LEU A 10 -3.60 -0.19 9.36
C LEU A 10 -4.71 0.20 8.36
N ILE A 11 -5.86 -0.44 8.49
CA ILE A 11 -7.06 -0.28 7.68
C ILE A 11 -8.18 0.44 8.46
N HIS A 12 -8.26 0.24 9.77
CA HIS A 12 -9.42 0.62 10.59
C HIS A 12 -9.05 0.68 12.09
N CYS A 13 -9.70 1.55 12.87
CA CYS A 13 -9.33 1.81 14.26
C CYS A 13 -9.66 0.67 15.24
N HIS A 14 -10.47 -0.31 14.84
CA HIS A 14 -10.76 -1.54 15.57
C HIS A 14 -10.21 -2.77 14.83
N PRO A 15 -10.02 -3.91 15.52
CA PRO A 15 -9.63 -5.16 14.89
C PRO A 15 -10.64 -5.61 13.83
N LEU A 16 -10.13 -6.21 12.77
CA LEU A 16 -10.94 -6.83 11.72
C LEU A 16 -10.79 -8.35 11.76
N PHE A 17 -11.91 -9.05 11.71
CA PHE A 17 -11.97 -10.51 11.75
C PHE A 17 -12.45 -11.06 10.42
N LEU A 18 -11.84 -12.16 9.97
CA LEU A 18 -12.31 -12.87 8.79
C LEU A 18 -13.63 -13.58 9.14
N THR A 19 -14.71 -13.14 8.50
CA THR A 19 -16.07 -13.48 8.88
C THR A 19 -16.90 -13.86 7.65
N ASP A 20 -17.85 -14.77 7.84
CA ASP A 20 -18.84 -15.12 6.83
C ASP A 20 -19.95 -14.05 6.78
N PRO A 21 -20.15 -13.36 5.64
CA PRO A 21 -21.22 -12.36 5.52
C PRO A 21 -22.62 -12.94 5.75
N PHE A 22 -22.84 -14.24 5.57
CA PHE A 22 -24.11 -14.88 5.90
C PHE A 22 -24.34 -15.02 7.39
N GLU A 23 -23.30 -14.92 8.22
CA GLU A 23 -23.47 -14.90 9.67
C GLU A 23 -23.80 -13.50 10.19
N VAL A 24 -23.20 -12.46 9.60
CA VAL A 24 -23.38 -11.05 10.01
C VAL A 24 -24.66 -10.47 9.41
N TYR A 25 -24.85 -10.64 8.09
CA TYR A 25 -25.95 -10.03 7.33
C TYR A 25 -27.01 -11.05 6.93
N LYS A 26 -27.47 -11.87 7.89
CA LYS A 26 -28.48 -12.93 7.70
C LYS A 26 -29.74 -12.42 7.03
N GLU A 27 -30.28 -11.31 7.54
CA GLU A 27 -31.52 -10.70 7.06
C GLU A 27 -31.40 -10.17 5.63
N ASN A 28 -30.18 -9.81 5.23
CA ASN A 28 -29.85 -9.33 3.90
C ASN A 28 -29.23 -10.44 3.03
N HIS A 29 -29.42 -11.72 3.35
CA HIS A 29 -28.88 -12.84 2.57
C HIS A 29 -27.38 -12.73 2.27
N GLY A 30 -26.59 -12.25 3.23
CA GLY A 30 -25.15 -12.06 3.09
C GLY A 30 -24.77 -10.95 2.10
N TRP A 31 -25.66 -9.99 1.82
CA TRP A 31 -25.33 -8.82 1.01
C TRP A 31 -24.55 -7.80 1.83
N TRP A 32 -23.36 -7.45 1.34
CA TRP A 32 -22.50 -6.43 1.91
C TRP A 32 -21.71 -5.71 0.81
N LYS A 33 -20.99 -4.66 1.18
CA LYS A 33 -20.17 -3.85 0.28
C LYS A 33 -18.85 -3.55 1.00
N CYS A 34 -17.74 -3.63 0.29
CA CYS A 34 -16.45 -3.24 0.86
C CYS A 34 -16.43 -1.72 1.07
N ASP A 35 -16.13 -1.27 2.29
CA ASP A 35 -16.05 0.15 2.64
C ASP A 35 -14.85 0.87 2.01
N LEU A 36 -13.81 0.12 1.61
CA LEU A 36 -12.65 0.70 0.92
C LEU A 36 -12.88 0.90 -0.58
N CYS A 37 -13.23 -0.15 -1.31
CA CYS A 37 -13.33 -0.06 -2.79
C CYS A 37 -14.76 0.13 -3.29
N GLY A 38 -15.76 0.01 -2.41
CA GLY A 38 -17.16 0.10 -2.76
C GLY A 38 -17.68 -1.05 -3.64
N SER A 39 -16.86 -2.06 -3.92
CA SER A 39 -17.27 -3.23 -4.69
C SER A 39 -18.23 -4.10 -3.87
N LYS A 40 -19.18 -4.75 -4.54
CA LYS A 40 -19.96 -5.86 -3.98
C LYS A 40 -19.24 -7.16 -4.32
N PRO A 41 -18.60 -7.83 -3.35
CA PRO A 41 -17.83 -9.05 -3.62
C PRO A 41 -18.74 -10.18 -4.07
N LEU A 42 -18.15 -11.26 -4.60
CA LEU A 42 -18.94 -12.40 -5.08
C LEU A 42 -19.75 -13.00 -3.93
N ARG A 43 -20.91 -13.57 -4.27
CA ARG A 43 -21.75 -14.25 -3.28
C ARG A 43 -20.94 -15.36 -2.61
N ASN A 44 -20.90 -15.36 -1.27
CA ASN A 44 -20.14 -16.28 -0.41
C ASN A 44 -18.64 -15.98 -0.25
N GLU A 45 -18.12 -14.85 -0.74
CA GLU A 45 -16.77 -14.42 -0.34
C GLU A 45 -16.76 -13.97 1.13
N LEU A 46 -15.77 -14.46 1.88
CA LEU A 46 -15.51 -14.02 3.25
C LEU A 46 -15.07 -12.54 3.26
N MET A 47 -15.43 -11.85 4.34
CA MET A 47 -15.11 -10.44 4.56
C MET A 47 -14.24 -10.26 5.80
N TYR A 48 -13.52 -9.16 5.86
CA TYR A 48 -12.88 -8.70 7.09
C TYR A 48 -13.80 -7.68 7.75
N HIS A 49 -14.45 -8.08 8.85
CA HIS A 49 -15.49 -7.34 9.53
C HIS A 49 -15.00 -6.76 10.85
N CYS A 50 -15.44 -5.55 11.17
CA CYS A 50 -15.32 -4.93 12.48
C CYS A 50 -16.59 -5.16 13.30
N ASP A 51 -16.50 -5.97 14.35
CA ASP A 51 -17.61 -6.24 15.26
C ASP A 51 -18.04 -4.99 16.07
N GLU A 52 -17.22 -3.93 16.11
CA GLU A 52 -17.49 -2.72 16.90
C GLU A 52 -18.26 -1.63 16.13
N CYS A 53 -18.09 -1.53 14.80
CA CYS A 53 -18.69 -0.44 14.03
C CYS A 53 -19.07 -0.80 12.58
N GLU A 54 -19.24 -2.08 12.28
CA GLU A 54 -19.74 -2.58 10.98
C GLU A 54 -18.87 -2.24 9.77
N PHE A 55 -17.61 -1.88 9.99
CA PHE A 55 -16.66 -1.64 8.90
C PHE A 55 -16.23 -2.95 8.24
N ASP A 56 -16.42 -3.04 6.92
CA ASP A 56 -16.22 -4.25 6.13
C ASP A 56 -15.23 -4.07 4.99
N VAL A 57 -14.36 -5.07 4.82
CA VAL A 57 -13.32 -5.04 3.81
C VAL A 57 -13.22 -6.36 3.09
N CYS A 58 -13.14 -6.31 1.75
CA CYS A 58 -12.86 -7.52 0.98
C CYS A 58 -11.43 -7.98 1.16
N ALA A 59 -11.22 -9.28 0.97
CA ALA A 59 -9.90 -9.89 1.08
C ALA A 59 -8.88 -9.18 0.18
N SER A 60 -9.26 -8.75 -1.03
CA SER A 60 -8.35 -7.98 -1.89
C SER A 60 -7.87 -6.69 -1.22
N CYS A 61 -8.77 -5.88 -0.70
CA CYS A 61 -8.41 -4.61 -0.07
C CYS A 61 -7.67 -4.81 1.27
N TYR A 62 -8.09 -5.79 2.06
CA TYR A 62 -7.39 -6.17 3.29
C TYR A 62 -5.95 -6.60 3.00
N HIS A 63 -5.75 -7.52 2.05
CA HIS A 63 -4.42 -7.98 1.68
C HIS A 63 -3.61 -6.91 0.96
N GLN A 64 -4.21 -6.01 0.17
CA GLN A 64 -3.47 -4.87 -0.41
C GLN A 64 -2.90 -3.99 0.68
N VAL A 65 -3.66 -3.61 1.71
CA VAL A 65 -3.16 -2.74 2.77
C VAL A 65 -2.13 -3.47 3.65
N ILE A 66 -2.37 -4.74 4.00
CA ILE A 66 -1.41 -5.57 4.75
C ILE A 66 -0.13 -5.80 3.93
N ALA A 67 -0.25 -6.12 2.64
CA ALA A 67 0.89 -6.27 1.74
C ALA A 67 1.65 -4.94 1.62
N HIS A 68 0.96 -3.81 1.48
CA HIS A 68 1.59 -2.49 1.40
C HIS A 68 2.40 -2.16 2.66
N TYR A 69 1.94 -2.56 3.84
CA TYR A 69 2.69 -2.38 5.08
C TYR A 69 3.94 -3.28 5.17
N HIS A 70 3.84 -4.53 4.72
CA HIS A 70 5.00 -5.42 4.60
C HIS A 70 5.96 -5.03 3.46
N HIS A 71 5.51 -4.22 2.50
CA HIS A 71 6.34 -3.71 1.39
C HIS A 71 7.05 -2.41 1.68
N LEU A 72 6.83 -1.77 2.83
CA LEU A 72 7.58 -0.57 3.23
C LEU A 72 9.09 -0.80 3.14
N ASN A 73 9.56 -2.03 3.37
CA ASN A 73 10.96 -2.44 3.32
C ASN A 73 11.38 -3.16 2.03
N HIS A 74 10.51 -3.26 1.04
CA HIS A 74 10.77 -4.01 -0.19
C HIS A 74 11.13 -3.06 -1.33
N THR A 75 12.09 -3.46 -2.16
CA THR A 75 12.46 -2.69 -3.36
C THR A 75 11.67 -3.18 -4.55
N PHE A 76 11.30 -2.26 -5.43
CA PHE A 76 10.58 -2.57 -6.66
C PHE A 76 11.45 -2.26 -7.86
N GLU A 77 11.30 -3.02 -8.94
CA GLU A 77 11.93 -2.71 -10.23
C GLU A 77 10.88 -2.74 -11.35
N PRO A 78 10.97 -1.84 -12.33
CA PRO A 78 10.16 -1.95 -13.54
C PRO A 78 10.57 -3.21 -14.30
N ASP A 79 9.60 -4.11 -14.48
CA ASP A 79 9.74 -5.27 -15.36
C ASP A 79 9.35 -4.87 -16.78
N TYR A 80 10.30 -5.01 -17.71
CA TYR A 80 10.18 -4.61 -19.11
C TYR A 80 9.75 -5.75 -20.03
N GLU A 81 9.68 -6.99 -19.52
CA GLU A 81 9.48 -8.18 -20.35
C GLU A 81 8.08 -8.79 -20.23
N SER A 82 7.29 -8.42 -19.22
CA SER A 82 6.02 -9.08 -18.95
C SER A 82 4.79 -8.17 -19.07
N ARG A 83 3.81 -8.65 -19.84
CA ARG A 83 2.39 -8.30 -19.64
C ARG A 83 1.93 -8.98 -18.36
N GLY A 84 1.08 -8.32 -17.60
CA GLY A 84 0.58 -8.92 -16.38
C GLY A 84 -0.56 -8.16 -15.74
N LYS A 85 -1.20 -8.81 -14.79
CA LYS A 85 -2.29 -8.25 -14.01
C LYS A 85 -1.70 -7.51 -12.80
N CYS A 86 -2.09 -6.25 -12.62
CA CYS A 86 -1.73 -5.50 -11.43
C CYS A 86 -2.40 -6.14 -10.20
N CYS A 87 -1.63 -6.42 -9.14
CA CYS A 87 -2.15 -7.01 -7.91
C CYS A 87 -3.10 -6.07 -7.13
N ASP A 88 -3.05 -4.78 -7.43
CA ASP A 88 -3.89 -3.76 -6.80
C ASP A 88 -5.20 -3.54 -7.60
N CYS A 89 -5.13 -2.90 -8.76
CA CYS A 89 -6.33 -2.61 -9.55
C CYS A 89 -6.90 -3.80 -10.33
N HIS A 90 -6.24 -4.96 -10.32
CA HIS A 90 -6.63 -6.18 -11.05
C HIS A 90 -6.76 -6.02 -12.56
N LYS A 91 -6.33 -4.90 -13.14
CA LYS A 91 -6.35 -4.71 -14.59
C LYS A 91 -5.16 -5.44 -15.21
N GLU A 92 -5.41 -6.13 -16.31
CA GLU A 92 -4.33 -6.51 -17.21
C GLU A 92 -3.69 -5.25 -17.78
N ASN A 93 -2.38 -5.16 -17.67
CA ASN A 93 -1.60 -4.08 -18.22
C ASN A 93 -0.73 -4.65 -19.32
N ASN A 94 -0.83 -4.00 -20.48
CA ASN A 94 0.09 -4.22 -21.60
C ASN A 94 1.40 -3.42 -21.43
N ASP A 95 1.41 -2.49 -20.47
CA ASP A 95 2.55 -1.67 -20.08
C ASP A 95 3.34 -2.29 -18.90
N LYS A 96 4.50 -1.71 -18.62
CA LYS A 96 5.44 -2.12 -17.56
C LYS A 96 4.76 -2.21 -16.19
N LEU A 97 5.02 -3.31 -15.50
CA LEU A 97 4.67 -3.49 -14.09
C LEU A 97 5.88 -3.21 -13.20
N PHE A 98 5.65 -2.65 -12.01
CA PHE A 98 6.63 -2.52 -10.94
C PHE A 98 6.56 -3.77 -10.07
N ARG A 99 7.51 -4.69 -10.26
CA ARG A 99 7.58 -5.95 -9.50
C ARG A 99 8.37 -5.76 -8.23
N CYS A 100 7.89 -6.36 -7.15
CA CYS A 100 8.62 -6.43 -5.90
C CYS A 100 9.80 -7.42 -6.05
N ASN A 101 11.00 -7.04 -5.62
CA ASN A 101 12.16 -7.93 -5.66
C ASN A 101 12.14 -8.99 -4.56
N GLN A 102 11.35 -8.77 -3.51
CA GLN A 102 11.27 -9.61 -2.31
C GLN A 102 9.96 -10.39 -2.17
N CYS A 103 8.99 -10.24 -3.09
CA CYS A 103 7.75 -10.99 -3.05
C CYS A 103 7.08 -11.06 -4.44
N VAL A 104 5.93 -11.73 -4.53
CA VAL A 104 5.21 -11.95 -5.80
C VAL A 104 4.37 -10.75 -6.28
N MET A 105 4.37 -9.63 -5.54
CA MET A 105 3.55 -8.47 -5.89
C MET A 105 4.08 -7.70 -7.10
N ALA A 106 3.14 -7.26 -7.93
CA ALA A 106 3.39 -6.44 -9.10
C ALA A 106 2.32 -5.36 -9.25
N TYR A 107 2.74 -4.11 -9.44
CA TYR A 107 1.84 -2.96 -9.54
C TYR A 107 1.90 -2.34 -10.93
N CYS A 108 0.77 -1.87 -11.46
CA CYS A 108 0.83 -0.94 -12.59
C CYS A 108 1.40 0.39 -12.12
N LYS A 109 1.86 1.22 -13.06
CA LYS A 109 2.43 2.54 -12.76
C LYS A 109 1.53 3.39 -11.85
N GLN A 110 0.24 3.48 -12.18
CA GLN A 110 -0.70 4.31 -11.42
C GLN A 110 -0.87 3.83 -9.98
N CYS A 111 -1.02 2.52 -9.78
CA CYS A 111 -1.12 1.93 -8.44
C CYS A 111 0.18 2.10 -7.66
N PHE A 112 1.34 1.89 -8.31
CA PHE A 112 2.65 2.07 -7.69
C PHE A 112 2.88 3.52 -7.21
N GLU A 113 2.52 4.52 -8.02
CA GLU A 113 2.62 5.94 -7.65
C GLU A 113 1.56 6.38 -6.62
N SER A 114 0.53 5.55 -6.39
CA SER A 114 -0.50 5.81 -5.39
C SER A 114 -0.18 5.21 -4.02
N LEU A 115 0.91 4.44 -3.91
CA LEU A 115 1.41 3.95 -2.64
C LEU A 115 1.83 5.14 -1.77
N TYR A 116 1.22 5.30 -0.59
CA TYR A 116 1.55 6.38 0.33
C TYR A 116 1.67 5.90 1.78
N ILE A 117 2.38 6.68 2.58
CA ILE A 117 2.59 6.42 4.00
C ILE A 117 1.97 7.57 4.81
N PRO A 118 0.91 7.32 5.59
CA PRO A 118 0.14 8.37 6.26
C PRO A 118 0.81 8.96 7.52
N SER A 119 1.87 8.36 8.09
CA SER A 119 2.20 8.58 9.51
C SER A 119 3.58 9.18 9.84
N PHE A 120 4.39 9.63 8.86
CA PHE A 120 5.79 10.07 9.14
C PHE A 120 6.11 11.52 8.89
N HIS A 121 5.19 12.24 8.27
CA HIS A 121 5.33 13.62 7.87
C HIS A 121 3.93 14.24 8.00
N PRO A 122 3.79 15.56 8.28
CA PRO A 122 2.48 16.20 8.40
C PRO A 122 1.55 15.97 7.19
N HIS A 123 2.12 15.59 6.06
CA HIS A 123 1.43 15.23 4.83
C HIS A 123 1.78 13.79 4.40
N ALA A 124 0.93 13.18 3.57
CA ALA A 124 1.20 11.87 3.02
C ALA A 124 2.48 11.85 2.17
N LEU A 125 3.33 10.84 2.42
CA LEU A 125 4.51 10.58 1.61
C LEU A 125 4.22 9.49 0.58
N TYR A 126 4.37 9.79 -0.70
CA TYR A 126 4.07 8.88 -1.80
C TYR A 126 5.34 8.24 -2.33
N VAL A 127 5.33 6.92 -2.55
CA VAL A 127 6.38 6.25 -3.32
C VAL A 127 6.39 6.84 -4.71
N SER A 128 7.57 7.29 -5.15
CA SER A 128 7.74 7.97 -6.43
C SER A 128 8.98 7.45 -7.15
N SER A 129 8.91 7.42 -8.48
CA SER A 129 10.08 7.11 -9.30
C SER A 129 10.95 8.36 -9.50
N PRO A 130 12.26 8.34 -9.16
CA PRO A 130 13.15 9.46 -9.43
C PRO A 130 13.20 9.84 -10.91
N SER A 131 13.05 8.88 -11.83
CA SER A 131 13.05 9.15 -13.27
C SER A 131 11.84 9.97 -13.74
N ILE A 132 10.78 10.03 -12.92
CA ILE A 132 9.55 10.76 -13.22
C ILE A 132 9.60 12.15 -12.59
N LEU A 133 9.94 12.24 -11.31
CA LEU A 133 10.03 13.53 -10.60
C LEU A 133 11.27 14.34 -11.01
N TYR A 134 12.38 13.66 -11.27
CA TYR A 134 13.67 14.26 -11.61
C TYR A 134 14.25 13.66 -12.90
N PRO A 135 13.60 13.87 -14.07
CA PRO A 135 14.01 13.25 -15.31
C PRO A 135 15.46 13.55 -15.66
N GLY A 136 16.29 12.51 -15.75
CA GLY A 136 17.71 12.63 -16.07
C GLY A 136 18.51 13.45 -15.06
N LYS A 137 18.05 13.59 -13.81
CA LYS A 137 18.74 14.30 -12.73
C LYS A 137 19.00 13.37 -11.55
N TRP A 138 19.87 13.82 -10.65
CA TRP A 138 20.08 13.16 -9.36
C TRP A 138 19.04 13.72 -8.39
N TRP A 139 18.67 12.94 -7.39
CA TRP A 139 17.79 13.41 -6.32
C TRP A 139 18.48 13.28 -4.97
N LYS A 140 18.04 14.06 -3.99
CA LYS A 140 18.66 14.15 -2.66
C LYS A 140 17.59 13.94 -1.60
N CYS A 141 17.90 13.15 -0.58
CA CYS A 141 17.02 13.10 0.59
C CYS A 141 17.17 14.38 1.41
N ASP A 142 16.06 15.05 1.73
CA ASP A 142 16.06 16.29 2.50
C ASP A 142 16.41 16.08 3.98
N TYR A 143 16.33 14.84 4.47
CA TYR A 143 16.68 14.52 5.85
C TYR A 143 18.19 14.24 6.01
N CYS A 144 18.73 13.19 5.36
CA CYS A 144 20.16 12.84 5.50
C CYS A 144 21.09 13.54 4.50
N GLN A 145 20.54 14.32 3.55
CA GLN A 145 21.29 15.00 2.50
C GLN A 145 22.05 14.06 1.53
N GLN A 146 21.84 12.74 1.62
CA GLN A 146 22.43 11.78 0.70
C GLN A 146 21.86 11.96 -0.71
N VAL A 147 22.76 11.90 -1.71
CA VAL A 147 22.42 12.04 -3.12
C VAL A 147 22.38 10.67 -3.80
N PHE A 148 21.33 10.42 -4.57
CA PHE A 148 21.07 9.17 -5.26
C PHE A 148 21.20 9.39 -6.78
N GLY A 149 21.98 8.52 -7.43
CA GLY A 149 22.30 8.63 -8.85
C GLY A 149 21.14 8.29 -9.78
N LYS A 150 21.21 8.76 -11.04
CA LYS A 150 20.14 8.61 -12.07
C LYS A 150 19.59 7.19 -12.25
N ASN A 151 20.43 6.17 -12.01
CA ASN A 151 20.14 4.76 -12.32
C ASN A 151 20.29 3.82 -11.10
N LYS A 152 20.49 4.35 -9.89
CA LYS A 152 20.47 3.51 -8.67
C LYS A 152 19.05 3.55 -8.11
N PHE A 153 18.38 2.41 -8.15
CA PHE A 153 17.03 2.27 -7.61
C PHE A 153 17.08 2.39 -6.08
N SER A 154 16.72 3.57 -5.58
CA SER A 154 16.44 3.83 -4.17
C SER A 154 15.01 4.36 -4.11
N LEU A 155 14.16 3.79 -3.27
CA LEU A 155 12.81 4.30 -3.08
C LEU A 155 12.86 5.76 -2.63
N LEU A 156 12.22 6.61 -3.43
CA LEU A 156 11.98 8.01 -3.15
C LEU A 156 10.57 8.14 -2.61
N PHE A 157 10.45 8.69 -1.41
CA PHE A 157 9.18 9.03 -0.79
C PHE A 157 8.99 10.53 -0.87
N HIS A 158 8.08 10.98 -1.72
CA HIS A 158 7.86 12.38 -2.03
C HIS A 158 6.58 12.87 -1.38
N CYS A 159 6.68 13.95 -0.61
CA CYS A 159 5.50 14.70 -0.18
C CYS A 159 5.04 15.59 -1.33
N ARG A 160 3.81 15.42 -1.80
CA ARG A 160 3.25 16.24 -2.88
C ARG A 160 2.84 17.65 -2.44
N GLU A 161 2.74 17.89 -1.13
CA GLU A 161 2.29 19.16 -0.56
C GLU A 161 3.46 20.10 -0.27
N CYS A 162 4.49 19.62 0.42
CA CYS A 162 5.67 20.43 0.78
C CYS A 162 6.93 20.07 -0.02
N HIS A 163 6.83 19.14 -0.96
CA HIS A 163 7.93 18.68 -1.82
C HIS A 163 9.14 18.08 -1.11
N THR A 164 8.98 17.64 0.14
CA THR A 164 10.05 16.98 0.89
C THR A 164 10.26 15.55 0.42
N ASP A 165 11.53 15.20 0.21
CA ASP A 165 11.98 13.89 -0.25
C ASP A 165 12.67 13.09 0.86
N TYR A 166 12.17 11.88 1.11
CA TYR A 166 12.79 10.92 2.03
C TYR A 166 13.37 9.74 1.25
N CYS A 167 14.57 9.32 1.65
CA CYS A 167 15.06 8.00 1.28
C CYS A 167 14.49 6.94 2.20
N PHE A 168 14.42 5.71 1.70
CA PHE A 168 13.96 4.57 2.46
C PHE A 168 14.66 4.42 3.82
N HIS A 169 15.96 4.67 3.90
CA HIS A 169 16.69 4.55 5.15
C HIS A 169 16.18 5.55 6.21
N CYS A 170 16.09 6.83 5.88
CA CYS A 170 15.60 7.86 6.79
C CYS A 170 14.14 7.61 7.19
N LEU A 171 13.30 7.20 6.24
CA LEU A 171 11.94 6.79 6.54
C LEU A 171 11.91 5.62 7.54
N SER A 172 12.74 4.61 7.34
CA SER A 172 12.80 3.41 8.20
C SER A 172 13.32 3.68 9.61
N LEU A 173 14.15 4.72 9.79
CA LEU A 173 14.61 5.15 11.12
C LEU A 173 13.49 5.84 11.89
N SER A 174 12.72 6.69 11.22
CA SER A 174 11.55 7.37 11.81
C SER A 174 10.41 6.41 12.19
N LEU A 175 10.43 5.19 11.65
CA LEU A 175 9.50 4.10 11.95
C LEU A 175 9.81 3.33 13.25
N LYS A 176 11.05 3.45 13.76
CA LYS A 176 11.55 2.69 14.93
C LYS A 176 11.61 3.51 16.22
N SER A 177 11.26 4.79 16.16
CA SER A 177 11.29 5.75 17.28
C SER A 177 9.91 5.92 17.91
#